data_AF-A0A447MYC3-F1
#
_entry.id   AF-A0A447MYC3-F1
#
_cell.length_a   1.000
_cell.length_b   1.000
_cell.length_c   1.000
_cell.angle_alpha   90.00
_cell.angle_beta   90.00
_cell.angle_gamma   90.00
#
_symmetry.space_group_name_H-M   'P 1'
#
loop_
_entity.id
_entity.type
_entity.pdbx_description
1 polymer ?
#
loop_
_entity_poly.entity_id
_entity_poly.type
_entity_poly.pdbx_seq_one_letter_code
_entity_poly.pdbx_strand_id
1 'polypeptide(L)' 'MAEGDVLLILEAMKMETEIRAAQAGTVRGIAVKSGRRGLRRRHPDDAGVTEN' A
#
# COMPACT_ATOMS: atom_id res chain seq x y z
N MET A 1 -3.86 1.08 17.68
CA MET A 1 -2.97 2.06 17.06
C MET A 1 -3.50 3.44 17.39
N ALA A 2 -2.62 4.34 17.80
CA ALA A 2 -2.95 5.75 17.98
C ALA A 2 -2.89 6.46 16.62
N GLU A 3 -3.51 7.65 16.55
CA GLU A 3 -3.28 8.56 15.44
C GLU A 3 -1.80 8.92 15.36
N GLY A 4 -1.22 8.89 14.16
CA GLY A 4 0.19 9.20 13.92
C GLY A 4 1.17 8.02 14.03
N ASP A 5 0.71 6.84 14.47
CA ASP A 5 1.54 5.62 14.51
C ASP A 5 2.04 5.24 13.11
N VAL A 6 3.32 4.91 12.99
CA VAL A 6 3.90 4.43 11.73
C VAL A 6 3.37 3.03 11.42
N LEU A 7 2.67 2.89 10.30
CA LEU A 7 2.06 1.63 9.85
C LEU A 7 2.92 0.89 8.83
N LEU A 8 3.64 1.62 7.97
CA LEU A 8 4.46 1.06 6.91
C LEU A 8 5.59 2.03 6.54
N ILE A 9 6.78 1.51 6.31
CA ILE A 9 7.91 2.25 5.74
C ILE A 9 8.10 1.75 4.31
N LEU A 10 7.99 2.68 3.36
CA LEU A 10 8.23 2.41 1.95
C LEU A 10 9.61 2.93 1.55
N GLU A 11 10.44 2.07 0.98
CA GLU A 11 11.76 2.44 0.47
C GLU A 11 11.69 2.63 -1.05
N ALA A 12 11.91 3.86 -1.51
CA ALA A 12 12.00 4.18 -2.93
C ALA A 12 13.22 5.07 -3.19
N MET A 13 14.11 4.63 -4.09
CA MET A 13 15.27 5.42 -4.55
C MET A 13 16.13 6.03 -3.42
N LYS A 14 16.49 5.22 -2.41
CA LYS A 14 17.23 5.62 -1.20
C LYS A 14 16.48 6.59 -0.26
N MET A 15 15.19 6.81 -0.47
CA MET A 15 14.36 7.61 0.42
C MET A 15 13.33 6.71 1.10
N GLU A 16 13.25 6.83 2.42
CA GLU A 16 12.27 6.17 3.26
C GLU A 16 11.05 7.08 3.40
N THR A 17 9.86 6.56 3.12
CA THR A 17 8.59 7.27 3.30
C THR A 17 7.73 6.53 4.33
N GLU A 18 7.41 7.21 5.43
CA GLU A 18 6.60 6.66 6.51
C GLU A 18 5.10 6.90 6.23
N ILE A 19 4.31 5.82 6.20
CA ILE A 19 2.85 5.90 6.18
C ILE A 19 2.35 5.80 7.62
N ARG A 20 1.65 6.84 8.09
CA ARG A 20 1.14 6.94 9.45
C ARG A 20 -0.37 6.72 9.52
N ALA A 21 -0.87 6.28 10.67
CA ALA A 21 -2.29 6.13 10.93
C ALA A 21 -2.98 7.51 10.94
N ALA A 22 -3.90 7.73 9.99
CA ALA A 22 -4.64 8.99 9.90
C ALA A 22 -5.59 9.23 11.09
N GLN A 23 -5.95 8.17 11.81
CA GLN A 23 -6.79 8.21 13.01
C GLN A 23 -6.50 6.97 13.87
N ALA A 24 -6.78 7.07 15.17
CA ALA A 24 -6.72 5.94 16.09
C ALA A 24 -7.68 4.81 15.69
N GLY A 25 -7.21 3.56 15.73
CA GLY A 25 -8.01 2.40 15.34
C GLY A 25 -7.23 1.09 15.31
N THR A 26 -7.86 0.05 14.75
CA THR A 26 -7.28 -1.29 14.57
C THR A 26 -7.11 -1.59 13.08
N VAL A 27 -5.91 -2.02 12.68
CA VAL A 27 -5.61 -2.41 11.29
C VAL A 27 -6.37 -3.70 10.97
N ARG A 28 -7.36 -3.63 10.07
CA ARG A 28 -8.17 -4.81 9.68
C ARG A 28 -7.51 -5.69 8.60
N GLY A 29 -6.57 -5.15 7.84
CA GLY A 29 -5.85 -5.92 6.83
C GLY A 29 -4.87 -5.06 6.03
N ILE A 30 -3.77 -5.67 5.61
CA ILE A 30 -2.73 -5.03 4.79
C ILE A 30 -2.71 -5.77 3.44
N ALA A 31 -3.13 -5.08 2.36
CA ALA A 31 -3.23 -5.67 1.01
C ALA A 31 -1.90 -5.66 0.23
N VAL A 32 -0.78 -5.41 0.91
CA VAL A 32 0.56 -5.34 0.33
C VAL A 32 1.46 -6.39 0.96
N LYS A 33 2.29 -7.03 0.14
CA LYS A 33 3.33 -7.97 0.58
C LYS A 33 4.70 -7.34 0.35
N SER A 34 5.65 -7.64 1.23
CA SER A 34 7.05 -7.20 1.07
C SER A 34 7.60 -7.66 -0.29
N GLY A 35 8.32 -6.77 -0.98
CA GLY A 35 8.87 -7.04 -2.33
C GLY A 35 7.90 -6.82 -3.50
N ARG A 36 6.65 -6.40 -3.26
CA ARG A 36 5.69 -6.10 -4.35
C ARG A 36 6.08 -4.79 -5.06
N ARG A 37 6.74 -4.94 -6.22
CA ARG A 37 7.08 -3.82 -7.09
C ARG A 37 5.81 -3.21 -7.72
N GLY A 38 5.37 -2.11 -7.14
CA GLY A 38 4.41 -1.19 -7.73
C GLY A 38 2.97 -1.43 -7.29
N LEU A 39 2.43 -0.42 -6.61
CA LEU A 39 1.08 0.07 -6.84
C LEU A 39 0.99 0.44 -8.34
N ARG A 40 0.90 -0.56 -9.23
CA ARG A 40 0.39 -0.28 -10.57
C ARG A 40 -1.01 0.24 -10.33
N ARG A 41 -1.24 1.51 -10.63
CA ARG A 41 -2.60 2.03 -10.74
C ARG A 41 -3.29 1.04 -11.68
N ARG A 42 -4.17 0.19 -11.14
CA ARG A 42 -5.01 -0.64 -11.98
C ARG A 42 -5.75 0.36 -12.86
N HIS A 43 -5.36 0.42 -14.13
CA HIS A 43 -6.11 1.17 -15.10
C HIS A 43 -7.47 0.47 -15.18
N PRO A 44 -8.60 1.20 -15.16
CA PRO A 44 -9.92 0.56 -15.22
C PRO A 44 -10.06 -0.37 -16.44
N ASP A 45 -9.24 -0.21 -17.48
CA ASP A 45 -9.21 -1.04 -18.69
C ASP A 45 -8.46 -2.39 -18.55
N ASP A 46 -7.74 -2.64 -17.44
CA ASP A 46 -7.10 -3.95 -17.17
C ASP A 46 -8.12 -5.05 -16.79
N ALA A 47 -9.41 -4.69 -16.62
CA ALA A 47 -10.47 -5.62 -16.26
C ALA A 47 -11.04 -6.43 -17.45
N GLY A 48 -10.52 -6.23 -18.67
CA GLY A 48 -11.17 -6.70 -19.89
C GLY A 48 -10.51 -7.87 -20.64
N VAL A 49 -9.35 -8.38 -20.23
CA VAL A 49 -8.70 -9.49 -20.96
C VAL A 49 -8.83 -10.77 -20.16
N THR A 50 -10.03 -11.36 -20.23
CA THR A 50 -10.16 -12.81 -20.05
C THR A 50 -9.65 -13.43 -21.34
N GLU A 51 -8.42 -13.94 -21.32
CA GLU A 51 -7.88 -14.80 -22.37
C GLU A 51 -8.79 -16.03 -22.49
N ASN A 52 -9.21 -16.35 -23.72
CA ASN A 52 -9.95 -17.57 -24.05
C ASN A 52 -8.98 -18.63 -24.55
#